data_AF-A0A524ATL8-F1
#
_entry.id   AF-A0A524ATL8-F1
#
_cell.length_a   1.000
_cell.length_b   1.000
_cell.length_c   1.000
_cell.angle_alpha   90.00
_cell.angle_beta   90.00
_cell.angle_gamma   90.00
#
_symmetry.space_group_name_H-M   'P 1'
#
loop_
_entity.id
_entity.type
_entity.pdbx_description
1 polymer ?
#
loop_
_entity_poly.entity_id
_entity_poly.type
_entity_poly.pdbx_seq_one_letter_code
_entity_poly.pdbx_strand_id
1 'polypeptide(L)'
;MGGIAVVLLLGAVALGCAVGPGKPEPPASTPTEKETSSMPTNPADRNNMYSAPPEMQIDPDKTYVATISTAKGDIDVQLDASAAPLTVNNFVFLAEQGFYDNLTFHRVEPGFVIQGGDPTGTGSGGPGYTVP
;
A
#
# COMPACT_ATOMS: atom_id res chain seq x y z
N MET A 1 25.53 31.45 -31.57
CA MET A 1 26.00 30.16 -31.03
C MET A 1 25.06 29.09 -31.60
N GLY A 2 25.38 28.23 -32.57
CA GLY A 2 26.65 27.59 -32.93
C GLY A 2 26.82 26.30 -32.13
N GLY A 3 26.64 25.12 -32.77
CA GLY A 3 26.92 23.79 -32.17
C GLY A 3 25.78 22.78 -32.32
N ILE A 4 25.58 22.14 -33.48
CA ILE A 4 26.14 20.83 -33.90
C ILE A 4 25.36 19.63 -33.35
N ALA A 5 24.72 18.91 -34.25
CA ALA A 5 24.21 17.57 -34.10
C ALA A 5 25.35 16.54 -34.18
N VAL A 6 25.27 15.45 -33.40
CA VAL A 6 25.94 14.18 -33.71
C VAL A 6 24.92 13.05 -33.52
N VAL A 7 24.56 12.46 -34.65
CA VAL A 7 23.91 11.16 -34.82
C VAL A 7 25.02 10.12 -34.97
N LEU A 8 24.89 8.94 -34.37
CA LEU A 8 25.48 7.66 -34.84
C LEU A 8 24.81 6.53 -34.03
N LEU A 9 23.79 5.81 -34.54
CA LEU A 9 23.73 4.74 -35.55
C LEU A 9 24.29 3.37 -35.10
N LEU A 10 23.57 2.32 -35.57
CA LEU A 10 23.86 0.87 -35.62
C LEU A 10 23.38 0.10 -34.36
N GLY A 11 22.45 -0.84 -34.39
CA GLY A 11 21.94 -1.70 -35.47
C GLY A 11 22.69 -3.04 -35.48
N ALA A 12 22.13 -4.10 -34.88
CA ALA A 12 22.37 -5.50 -35.27
C ALA A 12 21.39 -6.47 -34.57
N VAL A 13 20.73 -7.26 -35.41
CA VAL A 13 19.96 -8.46 -35.09
C VAL A 13 20.93 -9.58 -34.67
N ALA A 14 20.62 -10.28 -33.58
CA ALA A 14 21.19 -11.60 -33.29
C ALA A 14 20.07 -12.61 -33.08
N LEU A 15 19.95 -13.51 -34.06
CA LEU A 15 19.19 -14.75 -34.04
C LEU A 15 19.90 -15.73 -33.10
N GLY A 16 19.20 -16.22 -32.08
CA GLY A 16 19.72 -17.22 -31.16
C GLY A 16 18.60 -18.04 -30.54
N CYS A 17 18.24 -19.15 -31.20
CA CYS A 17 17.43 -20.21 -30.60
C CYS A 17 18.30 -20.99 -29.61
N ALA A 18 17.94 -20.96 -28.33
CA ALA A 18 18.41 -21.92 -27.34
C ALA A 18 17.27 -22.21 -26.35
N VAL A 19 16.51 -23.26 -26.65
CA VAL A 19 15.54 -23.86 -25.72
C VAL A 19 16.32 -24.82 -24.82
N GLY A 20 16.41 -24.50 -23.53
CA GLY A 20 16.84 -25.41 -22.47
C GLY A 20 15.82 -25.37 -21.33
N PRO A 21 15.51 -26.49 -20.65
CA PRO A 21 14.53 -26.50 -19.56
C PRO A 21 15.20 -26.02 -18.28
N GLY A 22 15.05 -24.73 -17.97
CA GLY A 22 15.53 -24.09 -16.75
C GLY A 22 14.37 -23.75 -15.80
N LYS A 23 14.47 -24.27 -14.58
CA LYS A 23 13.73 -23.92 -13.34
C LYS A 23 13.15 -22.49 -13.33
N PRO A 24 11.91 -22.23 -12.85
CA PRO A 24 11.42 -20.87 -12.66
C PRO A 24 12.31 -20.12 -11.67
N GLU A 25 13.08 -19.19 -12.21
CA GLU A 25 13.85 -18.18 -11.49
C GLU A 25 12.84 -17.14 -10.97
N PRO A 26 12.93 -16.70 -9.69
CA PRO A 26 12.02 -15.71 -9.14
C PRO A 26 12.10 -14.43 -9.97
N PRO A 27 10.97 -13.81 -10.36
CA PRO A 27 11.03 -12.58 -11.13
C PRO A 27 11.72 -11.49 -10.29
N ALA A 28 12.83 -11.02 -10.82
CA ALA A 28 13.60 -9.89 -10.33
C ALA A 28 12.69 -8.67 -10.16
N SER A 29 12.83 -8.02 -9.00
CA SER A 29 12.23 -6.75 -8.64
C SER A 29 12.44 -5.70 -9.74
N THR A 30 11.34 -5.26 -10.34
CA THR A 30 11.31 -3.99 -11.08
C THR A 30 10.60 -2.96 -10.19
N PRO A 31 11.21 -1.80 -9.91
CA PRO A 31 10.59 -0.76 -9.11
C PRO A 31 9.47 -0.12 -9.94
N THR A 32 8.22 -0.35 -9.54
CA THR A 32 7.07 0.28 -10.20
C THR A 32 6.95 1.72 -9.71
N GLU A 33 7.26 2.61 -10.65
CA GLU A 33 6.81 3.98 -10.84
C GLU A 33 5.56 4.39 -10.05
N LYS A 34 5.59 5.60 -9.46
CA LYS A 34 4.47 6.28 -8.78
C LYS A 34 3.14 6.10 -9.52
N GLU A 35 2.35 5.10 -9.15
CA GLU A 35 0.97 5.00 -9.59
C GLU A 35 0.12 6.01 -8.80
N THR A 36 -0.47 6.95 -9.52
CA THR A 36 -1.69 7.63 -9.04
C THR A 36 -2.81 6.60 -9.12
N SER A 37 -2.85 5.68 -8.15
CA SER A 37 -3.83 4.60 -8.09
C SER A 37 -5.12 5.16 -7.51
N SER A 38 -6.17 5.27 -8.33
CA SER A 38 -7.50 5.56 -7.83
C SER A 38 -8.00 4.33 -7.05
N MET A 39 -8.04 4.42 -5.72
CA MET A 39 -8.51 3.31 -4.88
C MET A 39 -9.89 2.81 -5.32
N PRO A 40 -10.11 1.48 -5.36
CA PRO A 40 -11.42 0.90 -5.71
C PRO A 40 -12.55 1.51 -4.87
N THR A 41 -13.66 1.86 -5.53
CA THR A 41 -14.81 2.48 -4.85
C THR A 41 -15.59 1.47 -4.00
N ASN A 42 -15.62 0.20 -4.41
CA ASN A 42 -16.15 -0.90 -3.61
C ASN A 42 -15.07 -1.39 -2.63
N PRO A 43 -15.31 -1.31 -1.30
CA PRO A 43 -14.36 -1.76 -0.29
C PRO A 43 -13.84 -3.19 -0.49
N ALA A 44 -14.72 -4.13 -0.86
CA ALA A 44 -14.35 -5.54 -0.96
C ALA A 44 -13.24 -5.81 -2.00
N ASP A 45 -13.16 -4.97 -3.03
CA ASP A 45 -12.16 -5.08 -4.10
C ASP A 45 -10.75 -4.65 -3.64
N ARG A 46 -10.64 -4.03 -2.47
CA ARG A 46 -9.36 -3.64 -1.85
C ARG A 46 -8.72 -4.78 -1.06
N ASN A 47 -9.43 -5.89 -0.88
CA ASN A 47 -8.92 -7.03 -0.13
C ASN A 47 -7.71 -7.65 -0.86
N ASN A 48 -6.60 -7.81 -0.14
CA ASN A 48 -5.35 -8.32 -0.69
C ASN A 48 -4.79 -7.54 -1.89
N MET A 49 -5.05 -6.22 -1.96
CA MET A 49 -4.61 -5.37 -3.07
C MET A 49 -3.08 -5.12 -3.08
N TYR A 50 -2.41 -5.21 -1.93
CA TYR A 50 -0.98 -4.99 -1.79
C TYR A 50 -0.23 -6.29 -1.56
N SER A 51 0.94 -6.42 -2.17
CA SER A 51 1.81 -7.60 -2.06
C SER A 51 2.87 -7.50 -0.97
N ALA A 52 3.11 -6.31 -0.41
CA ALA A 52 4.09 -6.06 0.64
C ALA A 52 3.71 -4.82 1.47
N PRO A 53 4.19 -4.72 2.73
CA PRO A 53 4.03 -3.50 3.52
C PRO A 53 4.76 -2.31 2.87
N PRO A 54 4.27 -1.07 3.08
CA PRO A 54 4.91 0.12 2.55
C PRO A 54 6.27 0.36 3.20
N GLU A 55 7.16 1.03 2.46
CA GLU A 55 8.41 1.56 3.02
C GLU A 55 8.13 2.60 4.11
N MET A 56 9.13 2.89 4.95
CA MET A 56 9.00 3.90 6.00
C MET A 56 8.94 5.32 5.41
N GLN A 57 7.79 5.96 5.54
CA GLN A 57 7.47 7.28 4.98
C GLN A 57 7.25 8.33 6.07
N ILE A 58 6.92 7.90 7.29
CA ILE A 58 6.72 8.79 8.44
C ILE A 58 8.04 9.07 9.18
N ASP A 59 8.02 10.13 9.99
CA ASP A 59 9.06 10.50 10.94
C ASP A 59 8.64 10.05 12.35
N PRO A 60 9.28 9.02 12.95
CA PRO A 60 8.88 8.48 14.25
C PRO A 60 8.90 9.48 15.40
N ASP A 61 9.65 10.58 15.26
CA ASP A 61 9.78 11.61 16.29
C ASP A 61 8.67 12.68 16.21
N LYS A 62 7.76 12.58 15.22
CA LYS A 62 6.62 13.48 15.06
C LYS A 62 5.33 12.92 15.66
N THR A 63 4.44 13.84 16.01
CA THR A 63 3.07 13.52 16.42
C THR A 63 2.15 13.44 15.20
N TYR A 64 1.40 12.34 15.11
CA TYR A 64 0.38 12.13 14.09
C TYR A 64 -0.98 12.02 14.77
N VAL A 65 -2.00 12.65 14.18
CA VAL A 65 -3.39 12.53 14.61
C VAL A 65 -4.19 12.10 13.39
N ALA A 66 -4.98 11.04 13.57
CA ALA A 66 -5.93 10.55 12.59
C ALA A 66 -7.35 10.83 13.07
N THR A 67 -8.16 11.40 12.20
CA THR A 67 -9.59 11.58 12.43
C THR A 67 -10.34 10.51 11.66
N ILE A 68 -11.07 9.65 12.37
CA ILE A 68 -11.95 8.64 11.77
C ILE A 68 -13.36 9.23 11.74
N SER A 69 -13.80 9.67 10.56
CA SER A 69 -15.15 10.18 10.37
C SER A 69 -16.15 9.05 10.21
N THR A 70 -17.19 9.05 11.04
CA THR A 70 -18.25 8.04 11.03
C THR A 70 -19.62 8.70 10.99
N ALA A 71 -20.65 7.94 10.64
CA ALA A 71 -22.04 8.40 10.72
C ALA A 71 -22.49 8.78 12.15
N LYS A 72 -21.72 8.40 13.18
CA LYS A 72 -22.00 8.70 14.60
C LYS A 72 -21.13 9.82 15.16
N GLY A 73 -20.34 10.48 14.32
CA GLY A 73 -19.40 11.52 14.71
C GLY A 73 -17.95 11.12 14.46
N ASP A 74 -17.06 12.07 14.72
CA ASP A 74 -15.63 11.92 14.51
C ASP A 74 -14.96 11.31 15.75
N ILE A 75 -13.94 10.49 15.49
CA ILE A 75 -13.06 9.91 16.51
C ILE A 75 -11.64 10.35 16.19
N ASP A 76 -11.06 11.19 17.05
CA ASP A 76 -9.67 11.60 16.93
C ASP A 76 -8.75 10.63 17.68
N VAL A 77 -7.71 10.17 16.99
CA VAL A 77 -6.73 9.20 17.50
C VAL A 77 -5.34 9.77 17.31
N GLN A 78 -4.66 10.04 18.42
CA GLN A 78 -3.23 10.32 18.40
C GLN A 78 -2.46 9.01 18.25
N LEU A 79 -1.57 8.94 17.26
CA LEU A 79 -0.78 7.75 16.94
C LEU A 79 0.60 7.84 17.62
N ASP A 80 1.00 6.76 18.29
CA ASP A 80 2.32 6.67 18.94
C ASP A 80 3.37 6.10 17.98
N ALA A 81 3.90 6.98 17.12
CA ALA A 81 4.92 6.64 16.14
C ALA A 81 6.25 6.22 16.79
N SER A 82 6.52 6.67 18.01
CA SER A 82 7.74 6.34 18.74
C SER A 82 7.73 4.90 19.25
N ALA A 83 6.58 4.44 19.75
CA ALA A 83 6.42 3.09 20.28
C ALA A 83 6.21 2.04 19.18
N ALA A 84 5.47 2.39 18.11
CA ALA A 84 5.08 1.45 17.05
C ALA A 84 5.26 2.04 15.64
N PRO A 85 6.49 2.38 15.22
CA PRO A 85 6.75 3.11 13.98
C PRO A 85 6.26 2.37 12.73
N LEU A 86 6.42 1.05 12.67
CA LEU A 86 5.97 0.24 11.53
C LEU A 86 4.44 0.20 11.42
N THR A 87 3.74 0.06 12.55
CA THR A 87 2.28 0.03 12.60
C THR A 87 1.69 1.39 12.24
N VAL A 88 2.26 2.48 12.78
CA VAL A 88 1.81 3.84 12.47
C VAL A 88 2.09 4.16 11.01
N ASN A 89 3.25 3.80 10.48
CA ASN A 89 3.58 3.99 9.06
C ASN A 89 2.56 3.28 8.16
N ASN A 90 2.27 2.01 8.46
CA ASN A 90 1.28 1.23 7.74
C ASN A 90 -0.12 1.86 7.80
N PHE A 91 -0.54 2.29 8.99
CA PHE A 91 -1.85 2.91 9.17
C PHE A 91 -1.98 4.22 8.40
N VAL A 92 -0.98 5.10 8.49
CA VAL A 92 -0.94 6.39 7.78
C VAL A 92 -0.96 6.15 6.27
N PHE A 93 -0.12 5.26 5.75
CA PHE A 93 -0.11 4.91 4.33
C PHE A 93 -1.51 4.48 3.85
N LEU A 94 -2.12 3.48 4.51
CA LEU A 94 -3.44 2.98 4.12
C LEU A 94 -4.54 4.06 4.23
N ALA A 95 -4.47 4.91 5.25
CA ALA A 95 -5.39 6.02 5.41
C ALA A 95 -5.25 7.06 4.29
N GLU A 96 -4.02 7.46 3.94
CA GLU A 96 -3.75 8.42 2.86
C GLU A 96 -4.15 7.90 1.48
N GLN A 97 -4.13 6.57 1.27
CA GLN A 97 -4.67 5.97 0.05
C GLN A 97 -6.20 5.98 0.02
N GLY A 98 -6.89 6.10 1.16
CA GLY A 98 -8.36 5.94 1.26
C GLY A 98 -8.79 4.48 1.42
N PHE A 99 -7.90 3.61 1.91
CA PHE A 99 -8.19 2.19 2.14
C PHE A 99 -9.36 1.97 3.09
N TYR A 100 -9.45 2.79 4.13
CA TYR A 100 -10.47 2.68 5.18
C TYR A 100 -11.81 3.35 4.84
N ASP A 101 -11.91 4.01 3.68
CA ASP A 101 -13.12 4.74 3.31
C ASP A 101 -14.30 3.80 3.07
N ASN A 102 -15.47 4.12 3.63
CA ASN A 102 -16.69 3.32 3.53
C ASN A 102 -16.59 1.90 4.13
N LEU A 103 -15.61 1.63 4.99
CA LEU A 103 -15.55 0.39 5.76
C LEU A 103 -16.49 0.45 6.96
N THR A 104 -16.80 -0.73 7.51
CA THR A 104 -17.64 -0.86 8.71
C THR A 104 -16.84 -1.37 9.90
N PHE A 105 -17.32 -1.06 11.10
CA PHE A 105 -16.92 -1.78 12.31
C PHE A 105 -17.70 -3.10 12.36
N HIS A 106 -17.10 -4.18 11.85
CA HIS A 106 -17.75 -5.49 11.75
C HIS A 106 -17.91 -6.19 13.12
N ARG A 107 -17.18 -5.74 14.15
CA ARG A 107 -17.33 -6.24 15.52
C ARG A 107 -17.45 -5.08 16.51
N VAL A 108 -18.51 -5.12 17.32
CA VAL A 108 -18.84 -4.10 18.33
C VAL A 108 -19.23 -4.80 19.63
N GLU A 109 -18.40 -4.64 20.66
CA GLU A 109 -18.65 -5.19 22.00
C GLU A 109 -18.73 -4.04 23.03
N PRO A 110 -19.94 -3.70 23.49
CA PRO A 110 -20.14 -2.59 24.42
C PRO A 110 -19.33 -2.75 25.71
N GLY A 111 -18.64 -1.70 26.11
CA GLY A 111 -17.79 -1.69 27.30
C GLY A 111 -16.42 -2.38 27.11
N PHE A 112 -16.11 -2.85 25.90
CA PHE A 112 -14.82 -3.48 25.61
C PHE A 112 -14.13 -2.87 24.38
N VAL A 113 -14.57 -3.25 23.17
CA VAL A 113 -13.85 -2.88 21.94
C VAL A 113 -14.76 -2.81 20.72
N ILE A 114 -14.40 -1.94 19.79
CA ILE A 114 -14.87 -1.96 18.41
C ILE A 114 -13.71 -2.34 17.50
N GLN A 115 -13.99 -3.13 16.46
CA GLN A 115 -13.01 -3.61 15.52
C GLN A 115 -13.52 -3.38 14.09
N GLY A 116 -12.64 -2.81 13.25
CA GLY A 116 -12.90 -2.45 11.86
C GLY A 116 -11.65 -2.68 11.01
N GLY A 117 -11.52 -1.96 9.90
CA GLY A 117 -10.34 -2.02 9.04
C GLY A 117 -10.31 -3.20 8.06
N ASP A 118 -11.36 -4.02 8.03
CA ASP A 118 -11.51 -5.10 7.06
C ASP A 118 -12.32 -4.63 5.83
N PRO A 119 -11.72 -4.58 4.62
CA PRO A 119 -12.41 -4.21 3.38
C PRO A 119 -13.60 -5.12 3.02
N THR A 120 -13.58 -6.39 3.46
CA THR A 120 -14.65 -7.37 3.23
C THR A 120 -15.75 -7.32 4.28
N GLY A 121 -15.49 -6.69 5.44
CA GLY A 121 -16.41 -6.68 6.58
C GLY A 121 -16.61 -8.02 7.28
N THR A 122 -15.82 -9.05 6.96
CA THR A 122 -15.97 -10.40 7.53
C THR A 122 -15.18 -10.63 8.82
N GLY A 123 -14.22 -9.76 9.11
CA GLY A 123 -13.21 -9.86 10.17
C GLY A 123 -11.95 -10.63 9.76
N SER A 124 -11.81 -11.01 8.49
CA SER A 124 -10.68 -11.80 7.98
C SER A 124 -9.98 -11.21 6.75
N GLY A 125 -10.47 -10.10 6.19
CA GLY A 125 -9.80 -9.39 5.10
C GLY A 125 -8.74 -8.40 5.58
N GLY A 126 -8.00 -7.84 4.63
CA GLY A 126 -6.92 -6.91 4.92
C GLY A 126 -6.17 -6.44 3.66
N PRO A 127 -5.04 -5.74 3.82
CA PRO A 127 -4.30 -5.15 2.71
C PRO A 127 -3.56 -6.17 1.85
N GLY A 128 -3.35 -7.41 2.31
CA GLY A 128 -2.63 -8.46 1.57
C GLY A 128 -1.26 -8.84 2.13
N TYR A 129 -0.87 -8.22 3.24
CA TYR A 129 0.35 -8.51 3.98
C TYR A 129 0.10 -8.39 5.49
N THR A 130 1.08 -8.83 6.29
CA THR A 130 1.10 -8.67 7.74
C THR A 130 2.21 -7.71 8.16
N VAL A 131 1.97 -6.97 9.23
CA VAL A 131 2.99 -6.20 9.95
C VAL A 131 3.41 -6.96 11.21
N PRO A 132 4.68 -6.84 11.65
CA PRO A 132 5.21 -7.52 12.82
C PRO A 132 4.63 -7.02 14.15
#